data_AF-A0A7J4IJ48-F1
#
_entry.id   AF-A0A7J4IJ48-F1
#
_cell.length_a   1.000
_cell.length_b   1.000
_cell.length_c   1.000
_cell.angle_alpha   90.00
_cell.angle_beta   90.00
_cell.angle_gamma   90.00
#
_symmetry.space_group_name_H-M   'P 1'
#
loop_
_entity.id
_entity.type
_entity.pdbx_description
1 polymer ?
#
loop_
_entity_poly.entity_id
_entity_poly.type
_entity_poly.pdbx_seq_one_letter_code
_entity_poly.pdbx_strand_id
1 'polypeptide(L)'
;MEMDLELTHTETKLKKEMKHFMALAIMSLAFGAMAMAFAIATITTNGLALTKTISNIYLNLVSLVIGFIVAYFSLRYVISSAEVLSKFDEIQDEKIGEKNLPHEKLTGYIVKLLVLYRDEKPQIKRMMFISKIAGVCFFANALFQTALLGFNLYTGTTNLIPAVGGILVSTVMGMVGFFLPFSFLKYSVCWDDRLAKSKEAEIRIASFMEEPQ
;
A
#
# COMPACT_ATOMS: atom_id res chain seq x y z
N MET A 1 -20.29 -32.31 -13.49
CA MET A 1 -19.56 -31.87 -14.70
C MET A 1 -19.67 -30.36 -14.93
N GLU A 2 -20.85 -29.76 -15.12
CA GLU A 2 -20.98 -28.28 -15.17
C GLU A 2 -20.60 -27.59 -13.84
N MET A 3 -21.05 -28.17 -12.71
CA MET A 3 -20.76 -27.66 -11.36
C MET A 3 -19.25 -27.68 -11.04
N ASP A 4 -18.51 -28.70 -11.48
CA ASP A 4 -17.06 -28.83 -11.28
C ASP A 4 -16.25 -27.80 -12.10
N LEU A 5 -16.80 -27.39 -13.25
CA LEU A 5 -16.23 -26.38 -14.15
C LEU A 5 -16.40 -24.97 -13.57
N GLU A 6 -17.55 -24.65 -12.97
CA GLU A 6 -17.76 -23.38 -12.28
C GLU A 6 -16.89 -23.24 -11.02
N LEU A 7 -16.64 -24.36 -10.31
CA LEU A 7 -15.81 -24.40 -9.12
C LEU A 7 -14.34 -24.16 -9.42
N THR A 8 -13.80 -24.85 -10.43
CA THR A 8 -12.41 -24.64 -10.88
C THR A 8 -12.19 -23.22 -11.40
N HIS A 9 -13.18 -22.64 -12.09
CA HIS A 9 -13.13 -21.23 -12.50
C HIS A 9 -13.14 -20.27 -11.31
N THR A 10 -13.94 -20.55 -10.27
CA THR A 10 -14.00 -19.72 -9.05
C THR A 10 -12.71 -19.78 -8.25
N GLU A 11 -12.12 -20.96 -8.08
CA GLU A 11 -10.86 -21.15 -7.37
C GLU A 11 -9.70 -20.43 -8.07
N THR A 12 -9.59 -20.58 -9.40
CA THR A 12 -8.54 -19.94 -10.20
C THR A 12 -8.65 -18.41 -10.19
N LYS A 13 -9.87 -17.89 -10.28
CA LYS A 13 -10.15 -16.45 -10.14
C LYS A 13 -9.74 -15.93 -8.77
N LEU A 14 -10.10 -16.64 -7.70
CA LEU A 14 -9.77 -16.25 -6.33
C LEU A 14 -8.26 -16.30 -6.07
N LYS A 15 -7.56 -17.34 -6.55
CA LYS A 15 -6.09 -17.41 -6.54
C LYS A 15 -5.46 -16.22 -7.26
N LYS A 16 -6.00 -15.81 -8.42
CA LYS A 16 -5.50 -14.66 -9.19
C LYS A 16 -5.70 -13.33 -8.44
N GLU A 17 -6.85 -13.16 -7.80
CA GLU A 17 -7.17 -11.97 -7.00
C GLU A 17 -6.29 -11.87 -5.75
N MET A 18 -6.04 -12.99 -5.07
CA MET A 18 -5.10 -13.03 -3.95
C MET A 18 -3.68 -12.67 -4.37
N LYS A 19 -3.19 -13.22 -5.49
CA LYS A 19 -1.87 -12.83 -6.02
C LYS A 19 -1.79 -11.33 -6.34
N HIS A 20 -2.86 -10.73 -6.85
CA HIS A 20 -2.91 -9.29 -7.08
C HIS A 20 -2.88 -8.50 -5.76
N PHE A 21 -3.63 -8.94 -4.75
CA PHE A 21 -3.59 -8.31 -3.44
C PHE A 21 -2.22 -8.42 -2.78
N MET A 22 -1.60 -9.59 -2.82
CA MET A 22 -0.25 -9.82 -2.30
C MET A 22 0.78 -8.93 -3.01
N ALA A 23 0.70 -8.84 -4.35
CA ALA A 23 1.54 -7.92 -5.11
C ALA A 23 1.31 -6.45 -4.70
N LEU A 24 0.07 -6.05 -4.47
CA LEU A 24 -0.28 -4.70 -4.00
C LEU A 24 0.27 -4.42 -2.60
N ALA A 25 0.14 -5.37 -1.68
CA ALA A 25 0.68 -5.27 -0.33
C ALA A 25 2.21 -5.16 -0.35
N ILE A 26 2.90 -5.98 -1.15
CA ILE A 26 4.37 -5.91 -1.33
C ILE A 26 4.79 -4.56 -1.94
N MET A 27 4.09 -4.07 -2.97
CA MET A 27 4.37 -2.75 -3.54
C MET A 27 4.15 -1.62 -2.52
N SER A 28 3.11 -1.73 -1.68
CA SER A 28 2.86 -0.77 -0.61
C SER A 28 3.97 -0.78 0.45
N LEU A 29 4.47 -1.97 0.82
CA LEU A 29 5.57 -2.14 1.75
C LEU A 29 6.86 -1.51 1.20
N ALA A 30 7.18 -1.77 -0.07
CA ALA A 30 8.33 -1.19 -0.75
C ALA A 30 8.24 0.35 -0.83
N PHE A 31 7.05 0.88 -1.10
CA PHE A 31 6.79 2.32 -1.09
C PHE A 31 7.04 2.94 0.30
N GLY A 32 6.53 2.31 1.36
CA GLY A 32 6.78 2.73 2.74
C GLY A 32 8.25 2.70 3.12
N ALA A 33 8.98 1.66 2.72
CA ALA A 33 10.41 1.52 2.96
C ALA A 33 11.23 2.62 2.24
N MET A 34 10.86 2.94 1.00
CA MET A 34 11.51 4.04 0.27
C MET A 34 11.20 5.40 0.93
N ALA A 35 9.98 5.65 1.38
CA ALA A 35 9.65 6.87 2.11
C ALA A 35 10.47 7.01 3.41
N MET A 36 10.69 5.89 4.12
CA MET A 36 11.56 5.84 5.29
C MET A 36 13.02 6.14 4.95
N ALA A 37 13.56 5.57 3.87
CA ALA A 37 14.91 5.86 3.40
C ALA A 37 15.10 7.35 3.08
N PHE A 38 14.11 7.97 2.42
CA PHE A 38 14.11 9.41 2.15
C PHE A 38 14.10 10.25 3.44
N ALA A 39 13.33 9.85 4.43
CA ALA A 39 13.29 10.55 5.73
C ALA A 39 14.66 10.48 6.42
N ILE A 40 15.30 9.31 6.45
CA ILE A 40 16.64 9.11 7.03
C ILE A 40 17.69 9.94 6.28
N ALA A 41 17.65 9.93 4.94
CA ALA A 41 18.54 10.75 4.13
C ALA A 41 18.38 12.24 4.47
N THR A 42 17.15 12.72 4.59
CA THR A 42 16.83 14.12 4.94
C THR A 42 17.33 14.48 6.35
N ILE A 43 17.11 13.62 7.33
CA ILE A 43 17.59 13.83 8.70
C ILE A 43 19.12 13.91 8.72
N THR A 44 19.80 13.02 7.98
CA THR A 44 21.26 12.95 7.96
C THR A 44 21.89 14.17 7.29
N THR A 45 21.37 14.59 6.13
CA THR A 45 21.88 15.76 5.40
C THR A 45 21.66 17.05 6.16
N ASN A 46 20.47 17.27 6.72
CA ASN A 46 20.16 18.48 7.49
C ASN A 46 20.84 18.47 8.88
N GLY A 47 21.00 17.31 9.52
CA GLY A 47 21.74 17.17 10.77
C GLY A 47 23.22 17.54 10.61
N LEU A 48 23.85 17.09 9.52
CA LEU A 48 25.22 17.48 9.17
C LEU A 48 25.33 18.97 8.79
N ALA A 49 24.31 19.55 8.16
CA ALA A 49 24.31 20.97 7.80
C ALA A 49 24.28 21.87 9.04
N LEU A 50 23.57 21.47 10.11
CA LEU A 50 23.52 22.21 11.37
C LEU A 50 24.87 22.29 12.09
N THR A 51 25.75 21.29 11.92
CA THR A 51 27.07 21.29 12.57
C THR A 51 28.12 22.08 11.79
N LYS A 52 27.93 22.28 10.48
CA LYS A 52 28.92 22.90 9.59
C LYS A 52 28.63 24.33 9.20
N THR A 53 27.35 24.76 9.18
CA THR A 53 26.96 26.05 8.62
C THR A 53 25.96 26.77 9.52
N ILE A 54 26.30 28.00 9.97
CA ILE A 54 25.41 28.84 10.81
C ILE A 54 24.31 29.52 9.95
N SER A 55 24.58 29.73 8.66
CA SER A 55 23.58 30.24 7.71
C SER A 55 22.48 29.21 7.48
N ASN A 56 21.21 29.63 7.59
CA ASN A 56 20.00 28.82 7.41
C ASN A 56 19.67 27.78 8.51
N ILE A 57 20.13 28.00 9.75
CA ILE A 57 19.84 27.11 10.90
C ILE A 57 18.34 26.79 11.08
N TYR A 58 17.48 27.80 10.88
CA TYR A 58 16.02 27.65 11.02
C TYR A 58 15.42 26.72 9.97
N LEU A 59 15.85 26.83 8.70
CA LEU A 59 15.36 25.98 7.62
C LEU A 59 15.81 24.52 7.81
N ASN A 60 17.05 24.31 8.26
CA ASN A 60 17.58 22.98 8.54
C ASN A 60 16.88 22.33 9.75
N LEU A 61 16.60 23.11 10.81
CA LEU A 61 15.83 22.64 11.97
C LEU A 61 14.40 22.23 11.60
N VAL A 62 13.70 23.07 10.83
CA VAL A 62 12.34 22.75 10.37
C VAL A 62 12.35 21.49 9.50
N SER A 63 13.29 21.37 8.56
CA SER A 63 13.41 20.19 7.70
C SER A 63 13.72 18.91 8.49
N LEU A 64 14.48 19.03 9.57
CA LEU A 64 14.83 17.91 10.45
C LEU A 64 13.63 17.46 11.29
N VAL A 65 12.84 18.39 11.83
CA VAL A 65 11.57 18.08 12.51
C VAL A 65 10.60 17.38 11.55
N ILE A 66 10.44 17.90 10.34
CA ILE A 66 9.63 17.27 9.30
C ILE A 66 10.16 15.86 8.98
N GLY A 67 11.48 15.71 8.84
CA GLY A 67 12.12 14.42 8.61
C GLY A 67 11.77 13.37 9.68
N PHE A 68 11.80 13.73 10.96
CA PHE A 68 11.40 12.84 12.04
C PHE A 68 9.92 12.47 12.00
N ILE A 69 9.05 13.45 11.74
CA ILE A 69 7.61 13.22 11.59
C ILE A 69 7.36 12.22 10.47
N VAL A 70 7.96 12.45 9.30
CA VAL A 70 7.83 11.56 8.14
C VAL A 70 8.39 10.18 8.45
N ALA A 71 9.55 10.07 9.10
CA ALA A 71 10.15 8.79 9.49
C ALA A 71 9.21 7.98 10.40
N TYR A 72 8.58 8.64 11.38
CA TYR A 72 7.61 8.01 12.28
C TYR A 72 6.39 7.48 11.52
N PHE A 73 5.81 8.30 10.64
CA PHE A 73 4.65 7.89 9.84
C PHE A 73 5.00 6.79 8.85
N SER A 74 6.17 6.84 8.20
CA SER A 74 6.62 5.80 7.27
C SER A 74 6.87 4.47 7.99
N LEU A 75 7.44 4.52 9.20
CA LEU A 75 7.66 3.31 10.00
C LEU A 75 6.32 2.67 10.40
N ARG A 76 5.40 3.47 10.93
CA ARG A 76 4.02 3.04 11.24
C ARG A 76 3.33 2.43 10.01
N TYR A 77 3.52 3.03 8.86
CA TYR A 77 2.95 2.55 7.59
C TYR A 77 3.54 1.20 7.18
N VAL A 78 4.87 1.06 7.21
CA VAL A 78 5.57 -0.21 6.89
C VAL A 78 5.12 -1.34 7.82
N ILE A 79 5.01 -1.09 9.13
CA ILE A 79 4.55 -2.08 10.10
C ILE A 79 3.12 -2.53 9.78
N SER A 80 2.22 -1.58 9.53
CA SER A 80 0.82 -1.90 9.17
C SER A 80 0.74 -2.67 7.84
N SER A 81 1.54 -2.31 6.84
CA SER A 81 1.61 -3.04 5.56
C SER A 81 2.14 -4.47 5.75
N ALA A 82 3.14 -4.65 6.63
CA ALA A 82 3.69 -5.96 6.95
C ALA A 82 2.69 -6.84 7.72
N GLU A 83 1.93 -6.28 8.66
CA GLU A 83 0.91 -6.99 9.43
C GLU A 83 -0.23 -7.50 8.54
N VAL A 84 -0.72 -6.67 7.61
CA VAL A 84 -1.71 -7.11 6.62
C VAL A 84 -1.13 -8.22 5.76
N LEU A 85 0.11 -8.09 5.30
CA LEU A 85 0.76 -9.12 4.48
C LEU A 85 0.91 -10.45 5.24
N SER A 86 1.32 -10.43 6.51
CA SER A 86 1.53 -11.65 7.30
C SER A 86 0.21 -12.40 7.56
N LYS A 87 -0.88 -11.68 7.85
CA LYS A 87 -2.21 -12.30 8.03
C LYS A 87 -2.71 -12.97 6.75
N PHE A 88 -2.38 -12.40 5.59
CA PHE A 88 -2.72 -13.00 4.30
C PHE A 88 -1.84 -14.21 3.97
N ASP A 89 -0.55 -14.17 4.32
CA ASP A 89 0.40 -15.25 4.11
C ASP A 89 0.04 -16.49 4.96
N GLU A 90 -0.36 -16.28 6.22
CA GLU A 90 -0.82 -17.35 7.12
C GLU A 90 -2.02 -18.14 6.54
N ILE A 91 -2.98 -17.43 5.94
CA ILE A 91 -4.12 -18.06 5.27
C ILE A 91 -3.67 -18.81 4.00
N GLN A 92 -2.67 -18.30 3.29
CA GLN A 92 -2.18 -18.92 2.07
C GLN A 92 -1.31 -20.16 2.35
N ASP A 93 -0.54 -20.18 3.43
CA ASP A 93 0.30 -21.30 3.84
C ASP A 93 -0.52 -22.51 4.29
N GLU A 94 -1.69 -22.31 4.91
CA GLU A 94 -2.68 -23.38 5.16
C GLU A 94 -3.06 -24.14 3.86
N LYS A 95 -2.85 -23.55 2.67
CA LYS A 95 -3.21 -24.09 1.36
C LYS A 95 -2.10 -24.90 0.67
N ILE A 96 -0.83 -24.68 1.00
CA ILE A 96 0.31 -25.17 0.18
C ILE A 96 0.45 -26.71 0.18
N GLY A 97 -0.25 -27.41 1.09
CA GLY A 97 -0.28 -28.88 1.14
C GLY A 97 -1.35 -29.59 0.28
N GLU A 98 -2.42 -28.91 -0.15
CA GLU A 98 -3.58 -29.57 -0.77
C GLU A 98 -3.76 -29.17 -2.24
N LYS A 99 -3.39 -30.08 -3.15
CA LYS A 99 -3.44 -29.84 -4.60
C LYS A 99 -4.86 -29.79 -5.18
N ASN A 100 -5.88 -30.19 -4.41
CA ASN A 100 -7.30 -30.10 -4.73
C ASN A 100 -8.07 -29.88 -3.43
N LEU A 101 -8.55 -28.66 -3.16
CA LEU A 101 -9.38 -28.43 -1.97
C LEU A 101 -10.78 -29.05 -2.20
N PRO A 102 -11.27 -29.90 -1.29
CA PRO A 102 -12.67 -30.29 -1.25
C PRO A 102 -13.58 -29.05 -1.19
N HIS A 103 -14.77 -29.13 -1.79
CA HIS A 103 -15.74 -28.01 -1.87
C HIS A 103 -16.01 -27.33 -0.52
N GLU A 104 -16.07 -28.10 0.55
CA GLU A 104 -16.30 -27.62 1.92
C GLU A 104 -15.13 -26.77 2.44
N LYS A 105 -13.88 -27.17 2.12
CA LYS A 105 -12.69 -26.40 2.47
C LYS A 105 -12.55 -25.11 1.65
N LEU A 106 -12.97 -25.13 0.38
CA LEU A 106 -12.98 -23.93 -0.47
C LEU A 106 -13.93 -22.86 0.07
N THR A 107 -15.12 -23.27 0.52
CA THR A 107 -16.11 -22.35 1.11
C THR A 107 -15.61 -21.76 2.42
N GLY A 108 -15.06 -22.60 3.32
CA GLY A 108 -14.44 -22.12 4.56
C GLY A 108 -13.30 -21.12 4.31
N TYR A 109 -12.50 -21.35 3.27
CA TYR A 109 -11.43 -20.45 2.85
C TYR A 109 -11.94 -19.08 2.35
N ILE A 110 -13.00 -19.07 1.54
CA ILE A 110 -13.65 -17.84 1.07
C ILE A 110 -14.18 -17.04 2.27
N VAL A 111 -14.80 -17.71 3.24
CA VAL A 111 -15.30 -17.08 4.47
C VAL A 111 -14.16 -16.49 5.30
N LYS A 112 -13.06 -17.24 5.52
CA LYS A 112 -11.87 -16.72 6.23
C LYS A 112 -11.30 -15.46 5.55
N LEU A 113 -11.20 -15.45 4.23
CA LEU A 113 -10.72 -14.27 3.48
C LEU A 113 -11.69 -13.09 3.55
N LEU A 114 -13.00 -13.32 3.52
CA LEU A 114 -14.01 -12.27 3.68
C LEU A 114 -13.96 -11.63 5.07
N VAL A 115 -13.78 -12.46 6.12
CA VAL A 115 -13.59 -11.98 7.50
C VAL A 115 -12.31 -11.15 7.60
N LEU A 116 -11.19 -11.66 7.09
CA LEU A 116 -9.93 -10.91 7.10
C LEU A 116 -10.05 -9.57 6.37
N TYR A 117 -10.67 -9.56 5.17
CA TYR A 117 -10.90 -8.33 4.44
C TYR A 117 -11.80 -7.35 5.21
N ARG A 118 -12.87 -7.84 5.84
CA ARG A 118 -13.78 -7.01 6.65
C ARG A 118 -13.03 -6.33 7.81
N ASP A 119 -12.20 -7.10 8.50
CA ASP A 119 -11.49 -6.62 9.69
C ASP A 119 -10.36 -5.64 9.31
N GLU A 120 -9.71 -5.87 8.16
CA GLU A 120 -8.62 -5.02 7.65
C GLU A 120 -9.07 -3.85 6.75
N LYS A 121 -10.36 -3.78 6.39
CA LYS A 121 -10.92 -2.70 5.55
C LYS A 121 -10.59 -1.29 6.04
N PRO A 122 -10.67 -0.96 7.35
CA PRO A 122 -10.29 0.37 7.84
C PRO A 122 -8.80 0.66 7.62
N GLN A 123 -7.93 -0.36 7.77
CA GLN A 123 -6.50 -0.23 7.53
C GLN A 123 -6.21 0.03 6.06
N ILE A 124 -6.83 -0.72 5.14
CA ILE A 124 -6.68 -0.52 3.69
C ILE A 124 -7.10 0.91 3.30
N LYS A 125 -8.22 1.41 3.84
CA LYS A 125 -8.65 2.81 3.60
C LYS A 125 -7.64 3.82 4.09
N ARG A 126 -7.06 3.62 5.27
CA ARG A 126 -6.01 4.49 5.81
C ARG A 126 -4.75 4.45 4.95
N MET A 127 -4.34 3.28 4.48
CA MET A 127 -3.20 3.12 3.56
C MET A 127 -3.41 3.86 2.24
N MET A 128 -4.61 3.78 1.67
CA MET A 128 -4.97 4.53 0.46
C MET A 128 -4.86 6.04 0.68
N PHE A 129 -5.33 6.55 1.82
CA PHE A 129 -5.28 7.98 2.11
C PHE A 129 -3.85 8.49 2.30
N ILE A 130 -3.05 7.76 3.09
CA ILE A 130 -1.65 8.10 3.34
C ILE A 130 -0.84 8.04 2.04
N SER A 131 -1.07 7.02 1.20
CA SER A 131 -0.39 6.88 -0.09
C SER A 131 -0.71 8.01 -1.05
N LYS A 132 -1.97 8.48 -1.11
CA LYS A 132 -2.34 9.66 -1.92
C LYS A 132 -1.60 10.92 -1.47
N ILE A 133 -1.58 11.19 -0.17
CA ILE A 133 -0.87 12.35 0.39
C ILE A 133 0.62 12.25 0.07
N ALA A 134 1.22 11.09 0.31
CA ALA A 134 2.63 10.86 0.02
C ALA A 134 2.93 11.04 -1.48
N GLY A 135 2.08 10.53 -2.37
CA GLY A 135 2.21 10.70 -3.82
C GLY A 135 2.20 12.17 -4.24
N VAL A 136 1.28 12.97 -3.68
CA VAL A 136 1.23 14.43 -3.91
C VAL A 136 2.52 15.09 -3.41
N CYS A 137 3.00 14.74 -2.21
CA CYS A 137 4.23 15.29 -1.66
C CYS A 137 5.46 14.95 -2.52
N PHE A 138 5.58 13.72 -3.00
CA PHE A 138 6.67 13.31 -3.88
C PHE A 138 6.63 14.04 -5.23
N PHE A 139 5.44 14.29 -5.78
CA PHE A 139 5.27 15.07 -7.00
C PHE A 139 5.66 16.54 -6.81
N ALA A 140 5.22 17.15 -5.72
CA ALA A 140 5.61 18.51 -5.35
C ALA A 140 7.13 18.63 -5.15
N ASN A 141 7.74 17.63 -4.51
CA ASN A 141 9.19 17.54 -4.34
C ASN A 141 9.94 17.41 -5.69
N ALA A 142 9.41 16.60 -6.61
CA ALA A 142 9.98 16.47 -7.96
C ALA A 142 9.92 17.78 -8.74
N LEU A 143 8.80 18.52 -8.66
CA LEU A 143 8.65 19.83 -9.28
C LEU A 143 9.64 20.85 -8.70
N PHE A 144 9.78 20.87 -7.36
CA PHE A 144 10.71 21.75 -6.68
C PHE A 144 12.17 21.48 -7.08
N GLN A 145 12.57 20.20 -7.12
CA GLN A 145 13.91 19.79 -7.58
C GLN A 145 14.14 20.15 -9.05
N THR A 146 13.12 20.01 -9.91
CA THR A 146 13.21 20.37 -11.33
C THR A 146 13.40 21.87 -11.51
N ALA A 147 12.67 22.69 -10.76
CA ALA A 147 12.82 24.15 -10.78
C ALA A 147 14.21 24.59 -10.30
N LEU A 148 14.69 23.99 -9.20
CA LEU A 148 16.04 24.21 -8.67
C LEU A 148 17.11 23.82 -9.68
N LEU A 149 16.96 22.70 -10.38
CA LEU A 149 17.90 22.28 -11.42
C LEU A 149 17.94 23.31 -12.56
N GLY A 150 16.79 23.80 -13.03
CA GLY A 150 16.72 24.84 -14.05
C GLY A 150 17.45 26.12 -13.65
N PHE A 151 17.28 26.56 -12.40
CA PHE A 151 18.01 27.73 -11.87
C PHE A 151 19.52 27.49 -11.77
N ASN A 152 19.95 26.33 -11.26
CA ASN A 152 21.36 26.03 -11.08
C ASN A 152 22.10 25.76 -12.41
N LEU A 153 21.40 25.26 -13.45
CA LEU A 153 21.95 25.14 -14.79
C LEU A 153 22.22 26.50 -15.41
N TYR A 154 21.35 27.48 -15.15
CA TYR A 154 21.57 28.86 -15.58
C TYR A 154 22.80 29.49 -14.92
N THR A 155 23.08 29.16 -13.65
CA THR A 155 24.24 29.68 -12.91
C THR A 155 25.54 28.87 -13.10
N GLY A 156 25.50 27.76 -13.85
CA GLY A 156 26.69 26.98 -14.23
C GLY A 156 27.29 26.11 -13.12
N THR A 157 26.58 25.87 -12.02
CA THR A 157 27.16 25.33 -10.76
C THR A 157 26.75 23.89 -10.41
N THR A 158 26.12 23.13 -11.30
CA THR A 158 25.45 21.87 -10.93
C THR A 158 26.06 20.60 -11.52
N ASN A 159 26.27 19.61 -10.66
CA ASN A 159 26.45 18.21 -11.07
C ASN A 159 25.09 17.63 -11.50
N LEU A 160 24.92 17.44 -12.81
CA LEU A 160 23.68 16.96 -13.45
C LEU A 160 23.24 15.57 -12.99
N ILE A 161 24.19 14.65 -12.81
CA ILE A 161 23.91 13.22 -12.55
C ILE A 161 23.06 12.99 -11.28
N PRO A 162 23.48 13.47 -10.08
CA PRO A 162 22.69 13.26 -8.86
C PRO A 162 21.36 14.03 -8.86
N ALA A 163 21.31 15.21 -9.50
CA ALA A 163 20.08 16.00 -9.57
C ALA A 163 19.00 15.32 -10.43
N VAL A 164 19.37 14.80 -11.61
CA VAL A 164 18.46 14.05 -12.48
C VAL A 164 18.00 12.76 -11.81
N GLY A 165 18.90 12.06 -11.10
CA GLY A 165 18.54 10.86 -10.33
C GLY A 165 17.49 11.14 -9.26
N GLY A 166 17.65 12.22 -8.47
CA GLY A 166 16.69 12.63 -7.45
C GLY A 166 15.29 12.94 -7.99
N ILE A 167 15.24 13.64 -9.13
CA ILE A 167 13.99 13.97 -9.83
C ILE A 167 13.30 12.69 -10.33
N LEU A 168 14.05 11.78 -10.97
CA LEU A 168 13.51 10.52 -11.48
C LEU A 168 12.89 9.69 -10.36
N VAL A 169 13.62 9.49 -9.26
CA VAL A 169 13.11 8.70 -8.12
C VAL A 169 11.88 9.36 -7.51
N SER A 170 11.90 10.69 -7.31
CA SER A 170 10.75 11.42 -6.75
C SER A 170 9.52 11.35 -7.66
N THR A 171 9.72 11.38 -8.98
CA THR A 171 8.64 11.27 -9.95
C THR A 171 8.03 9.87 -9.96
N VAL A 172 8.86 8.83 -9.98
CA VAL A 172 8.41 7.43 -9.91
C VAL A 172 7.65 7.19 -8.61
N MET A 173 8.16 7.67 -7.48
CA MET A 173 7.49 7.58 -6.19
C MET A 173 6.14 8.31 -6.18
N GLY A 174 6.08 9.49 -6.80
CA GLY A 174 4.83 10.21 -7.01
C GLY A 174 3.80 9.36 -7.77
N MET A 175 4.20 8.76 -8.90
CA MET A 175 3.32 7.89 -9.69
C MET A 175 2.83 6.68 -8.90
N VAL A 176 3.73 6.01 -8.17
CA VAL A 176 3.38 4.85 -7.32
C VAL A 176 2.39 5.25 -6.23
N GLY A 177 2.56 6.42 -5.62
CA GLY A 177 1.65 6.98 -4.61
C GLY A 177 0.22 7.21 -5.12
N PHE A 178 0.02 7.40 -6.43
CA PHE A 178 -1.33 7.46 -7.03
C PHE A 178 -1.83 6.09 -7.51
N PHE A 179 -0.92 5.25 -8.02
CA PHE A 179 -1.25 3.92 -8.54
C PHE A 179 -1.73 2.96 -7.44
N LEU A 180 -1.08 2.98 -6.27
CA LEU A 180 -1.43 2.13 -5.14
C LEU A 180 -2.88 2.37 -4.67
N PRO A 181 -3.31 3.60 -4.33
CA PRO A 181 -4.70 3.89 -3.96
C PRO A 181 -5.71 3.51 -5.04
N PHE A 182 -5.40 3.74 -6.31
CA PHE A 182 -6.30 3.40 -7.41
C PHE A 182 -6.53 1.88 -7.49
N SER A 183 -5.46 1.10 -7.36
CA SER A 183 -5.51 -0.36 -7.41
C SER A 183 -6.20 -0.96 -6.18
N PHE A 184 -5.89 -0.43 -4.98
CA PHE A 184 -6.60 -0.82 -3.75
C PHE A 184 -8.08 -0.47 -3.80
N LEU A 185 -8.46 0.66 -4.42
CA LEU A 185 -9.86 1.03 -4.59
C LEU A 185 -10.61 -0.01 -5.43
N LYS A 186 -10.05 -0.37 -6.59
CA LYS A 186 -10.66 -1.37 -7.48
C LYS A 186 -10.82 -2.73 -6.79
N TYR A 187 -9.82 -3.13 -6.01
CA TYR A 187 -9.90 -4.33 -5.18
C TYR A 187 -11.01 -4.20 -4.13
N SER A 188 -11.03 -3.09 -3.38
CA SER A 188 -12.01 -2.89 -2.30
C SER A 188 -13.45 -2.90 -2.78
N VAL A 189 -13.74 -2.33 -3.96
CA VAL A 189 -15.09 -2.34 -4.54
C VAL A 189 -15.55 -3.77 -4.85
N CYS A 190 -14.67 -4.60 -5.41
CA CYS A 190 -14.98 -6.00 -5.73
C CYS A 190 -15.29 -6.82 -4.47
N TRP A 191 -14.49 -6.60 -3.41
CA TRP A 191 -14.65 -7.33 -2.16
C TRP A 191 -15.82 -6.81 -1.32
N ASP A 192 -16.12 -5.51 -1.40
CA ASP A 192 -17.30 -4.92 -0.78
C ASP A 192 -18.60 -5.48 -1.38
N ASP A 193 -18.67 -5.66 -2.71
CA ASP A 193 -19.80 -6.30 -3.39
C ASP A 193 -20.00 -7.75 -2.93
N ARG A 194 -18.90 -8.51 -2.78
CA ARG A 194 -18.96 -9.89 -2.25
C ARG A 194 -19.42 -9.94 -0.81
N LEU A 195 -18.93 -9.02 0.03
CA LEU A 195 -19.33 -8.93 1.43
C LEU A 195 -20.84 -8.61 1.54
N ALA A 196 -21.34 -7.70 0.69
CA ALA A 196 -22.76 -7.35 0.64
C ALA A 196 -23.63 -8.56 0.23
N LYS A 197 -23.24 -9.27 -0.83
CA LYS A 197 -23.94 -10.49 -1.29
C LYS A 197 -23.93 -11.60 -0.25
N SER A 198 -22.80 -11.79 0.43
CA SER A 198 -22.69 -12.78 1.52
C SER A 198 -23.64 -12.45 2.68
N LYS A 199 -23.74 -11.17 3.05
CA LYS A 199 -24.65 -10.70 4.09
C LYS A 199 -26.12 -10.89 3.69
N GLU A 200 -26.47 -10.62 2.43
CA GLU A 200 -27.83 -10.85 1.93
C GLU A 200 -28.20 -12.35 1.97
N ALA A 201 -27.28 -13.23 1.59
CA ALA A 201 -27.47 -14.67 1.68
C ALA A 201 -27.68 -15.14 3.13
N GLU A 202 -26.90 -14.61 4.07
CA GLU A 202 -27.03 -14.91 5.51
C GLU A 202 -28.40 -14.49 6.05
N ILE A 203 -28.86 -13.27 5.72
CA ILE A 203 -30.19 -12.77 6.11
C ILE A 203 -31.29 -13.66 5.54
N ARG A 204 -31.16 -14.07 4.28
CA ARG A 204 -32.14 -14.93 3.62
C ARG A 204 -32.20 -16.33 4.25
N ILE A 205 -31.06 -16.89 4.65
CA ILE A 205 -31.02 -18.18 5.35
C ILE A 205 -31.65 -18.04 6.74
N ALA A 206 -31.33 -16.97 7.47
CA ALA A 206 -31.93 -16.70 8.78
C ALA A 206 -33.46 -16.57 8.70
N SER A 207 -33.99 -15.88 7.68
CA SER A 207 -35.45 -15.76 7.52
C SER A 207 -36.15 -17.11 7.30
N PHE A 208 -35.51 -18.08 6.64
CA PHE A 208 -36.07 -19.43 6.50
C PHE A 208 -36.00 -20.27 7.78
N MET A 209 -35.13 -19.92 8.73
CA MET A 209 -35.03 -20.59 10.03
C MET A 209 -35.95 -19.97 11.08
N GLU A 210 -36.33 -18.71 10.90
CA GLU A 210 -37.24 -17.97 11.79
C GLU A 210 -38.73 -18.13 11.44
N GLU A 211 -39.07 -18.71 10.28
CA GLU A 211 -40.45 -19.13 9.96
C GLU A 211 -40.81 -20.39 10.77
N PRO A 212 -41.70 -20.30 11.79
CA PRO A 212 -42.19 -21.48 12.46
C PRO A 212 -43.08 -22.28 11.50
N GLN A 213 -42.80 -23.57 11.37
CA GLN A 213 -43.73 -24.54 10.78
C GLN A 213 -45.03 -24.63 11.58
#